data_AF-A0A453R7F7-F1
#
_entry.id   AF-A0A453R7F7-F1
#
_cell.length_a   1.000
_cell.length_b   1.000
_cell.length_c   1.000
_cell.angle_alpha   90.00
_cell.angle_beta   90.00
_cell.angle_gamma   90.00
#
_symmetry.space_group_name_H-M   'P 1'
#
loop_
_entity.id
_entity.type
_entity.pdbx_description
1 polymer ?
#
loop_
_entity_poly.entity_id
_entity_poly.type
_entity_poly.pdbx_seq_one_letter_code
_entity_poly.pdbx_strand_id
1 'polypeptide(L)'
;MYFLGFPVYRFEQNNSAPAAKDPDSAFFKRLDSFQPCDINELKPGTHFFAVYGDNFFKSATYTIEIVCAESFPTEKEKLQSVEAKILTKRAELSKFETEYREVLAKFTEMTSKYTQEMQTIDELLNERNVIHASYTNNPPLKRTSSRNKSKSSPSFKFDEEKNQRKEKKVKDQHMEGCGSEDDDSSEKKTKERF
;
A
#
# COMPACT_ATOMS: atom_id res chain seq x y z
N MET A 1 -3.59 -17.79 35.45
CA MET A 1 -3.81 -16.32 35.54
C MET A 1 -2.55 -15.72 36.12
N TYR A 2 -2.09 -14.58 35.61
CA TYR A 2 -0.91 -13.88 36.14
C TYR A 2 -1.36 -12.66 36.93
N PHE A 3 -0.74 -12.43 38.08
CA PHE A 3 -0.98 -11.24 38.89
C PHE A 3 0.23 -10.30 38.77
N LEU A 4 0.10 -9.27 37.94
CA LEU A 4 1.19 -8.34 37.63
C LEU A 4 0.86 -6.96 38.20
N GLY A 5 1.73 -6.43 39.06
CA GLY A 5 1.62 -5.08 39.63
C GLY A 5 2.04 -3.96 38.65
N PHE A 6 1.78 -4.12 37.36
CA PHE A 6 2.05 -3.12 36.32
C PHE A 6 1.16 -3.38 35.09
N PRO A 7 0.80 -2.34 34.31
CA PRO A 7 0.05 -2.50 33.08
C PRO A 7 0.86 -3.30 32.05
N VAL A 8 0.18 -4.20 31.35
CA VAL A 8 0.71 -5.00 30.23
C VAL A 8 -0.28 -4.91 29.09
N TYR A 9 0.18 -4.81 27.86
CA TYR A 9 -0.68 -4.72 26.68
C TYR A 9 -0.93 -6.11 26.09
N ARG A 10 -2.18 -6.37 25.69
CA ARG A 10 -2.52 -7.50 24.84
C ARG A 10 -2.35 -7.12 23.39
N PHE A 11 -1.87 -8.07 22.59
CA PHE A 11 -1.93 -8.00 21.14
C PHE A 11 -2.59 -9.26 20.59
N GLU A 12 -3.83 -9.13 20.12
CA GLU A 12 -4.47 -10.22 19.37
C GLU A 12 -3.94 -10.20 17.93
N GLN A 13 -2.95 -11.05 17.66
CA GLN A 13 -2.34 -11.26 16.33
C GLN A 13 -3.41 -11.66 15.27
N ASN A 14 -4.52 -12.24 15.73
CA ASN A 14 -5.61 -12.77 14.92
C ASN A 14 -6.57 -11.69 14.38
N ASN A 15 -6.33 -10.40 14.67
CA ASN A 15 -7.03 -9.29 14.00
C ASN A 15 -6.52 -9.05 12.55
N SER A 16 -6.30 -10.12 11.80
CA SER A 16 -6.61 -10.08 10.36
C SER A 16 -8.12 -9.87 10.26
N ALA A 17 -8.54 -8.61 10.06
CA ALA A 17 -9.94 -8.27 9.86
C ALA A 17 -10.53 -9.21 8.80
N PRO A 18 -11.52 -10.07 9.13
CA PRO A 18 -11.98 -11.11 8.22
C PRO A 18 -12.59 -10.42 6.99
N ALA A 19 -11.89 -10.57 5.86
CA ALA A 19 -12.17 -9.85 4.62
C ALA A 19 -12.18 -8.30 4.74
N ALA A 20 -11.06 -7.72 5.18
CA ALA A 20 -10.71 -6.37 4.70
C ALA A 20 -10.67 -6.40 3.16
N LYS A 21 -11.67 -5.78 2.51
CA LYS A 21 -11.76 -5.69 1.03
C LYS A 21 -10.63 -4.88 0.39
N ASP A 22 -9.82 -4.25 1.22
CA ASP A 22 -8.77 -3.29 0.89
C ASP A 22 -7.51 -3.69 1.68
N PRO A 23 -6.39 -4.06 1.02
CA PRO A 23 -5.15 -4.45 1.69
C PRO A 23 -4.54 -3.30 2.50
N ASP A 24 -4.76 -2.05 2.11
CA ASP A 24 -4.21 -0.89 2.83
C ASP A 24 -4.91 -0.74 4.19
N SER A 25 -6.24 -0.94 4.24
CA SER A 25 -6.97 -0.97 5.52
C SER A 25 -6.52 -2.11 6.45
N ALA A 26 -5.97 -3.21 5.93
CA ALA A 26 -5.42 -4.28 6.77
C ALA A 26 -4.05 -3.88 7.36
N PHE A 27 -3.24 -3.11 6.61
CA PHE A 27 -1.98 -2.55 7.10
C PHE A 27 -2.21 -1.51 8.21
N PHE A 28 -3.07 -0.51 7.98
CA PHE A 28 -3.27 0.58 8.93
C PHE A 28 -3.86 0.11 10.27
N LYS A 29 -4.80 -0.84 10.24
CA LYS A 29 -5.49 -1.36 11.44
C LYS A 29 -4.70 -2.44 12.19
N ARG A 30 -3.49 -2.77 11.74
CA ARG A 30 -2.67 -3.86 12.31
C ARG A 30 -2.36 -3.69 13.80
N LEU A 31 -2.36 -2.47 14.33
CA LEU A 31 -2.11 -2.17 15.75
C LEU A 31 -3.38 -1.85 16.56
N ASP A 32 -4.59 -1.98 15.99
CA ASP A 32 -5.83 -1.67 16.72
C ASP A 32 -6.19 -2.69 17.81
N SER A 33 -5.71 -3.93 17.68
CA SER A 33 -5.82 -4.94 18.74
C SER A 33 -4.86 -4.71 19.92
N PHE A 34 -3.96 -3.72 19.82
CA PHE A 34 -3.01 -3.40 20.89
C PHE A 34 -3.72 -2.57 21.98
N GLN A 35 -4.16 -3.25 23.04
CA GLN A 35 -4.97 -2.67 24.11
C GLN A 35 -4.40 -3.01 25.49
N PRO A 36 -4.54 -2.14 26.51
CA PRO A 36 -4.16 -2.48 27.88
C PRO A 36 -4.94 -3.70 28.39
N CYS A 37 -4.27 -4.61 29.09
CA CYS A 37 -4.94 -5.58 29.94
C CYS A 37 -5.41 -4.92 31.24
N ASP A 38 -6.48 -5.45 31.82
CA ASP A 38 -6.83 -5.16 33.21
C ASP A 38 -5.69 -5.57 34.16
N ILE A 39 -5.32 -4.65 35.06
CA ILE A 39 -4.23 -4.88 36.03
C ILE A 39 -4.76 -5.78 37.15
N ASN A 40 -4.45 -7.07 37.05
CA ASN A 40 -4.70 -8.03 38.11
C ASN A 40 -3.60 -7.94 39.19
N GLU A 41 -3.58 -6.85 39.97
CA GLU A 41 -2.66 -6.73 41.10
C GLU A 41 -3.18 -7.50 42.32
N LEU A 42 -2.38 -8.43 42.86
CA LEU A 42 -2.69 -9.14 44.09
C LEU A 42 -2.32 -8.29 45.31
N LYS A 43 -3.28 -7.52 45.84
CA LYS A 43 -3.06 -6.66 47.01
C LYS A 43 -2.73 -7.46 48.27
N PRO A 44 -2.02 -6.90 49.27
CA PRO A 44 -1.81 -7.55 50.55
C PRO A 44 -3.14 -7.90 51.24
N GLY A 45 -3.30 -9.16 51.66
CA GLY A 45 -4.52 -9.64 52.32
C GLY A 45 -4.76 -11.14 52.14
N THR A 46 -5.88 -11.63 52.68
CA THR A 46 -6.35 -13.01 52.48
C THR A 46 -7.07 -13.12 51.15
N HIS A 47 -6.63 -14.04 50.29
CA HIS A 47 -7.24 -14.31 48.98
C HIS A 47 -7.92 -15.67 48.98
N PHE A 48 -9.08 -15.75 48.32
CA PHE A 48 -9.86 -16.97 48.19
C PHE A 48 -9.91 -17.38 46.72
N PHE A 49 -9.35 -18.55 46.41
CA PHE A 49 -9.42 -19.15 45.08
C PHE A 49 -10.54 -20.19 45.08
N ALA A 50 -11.53 -20.02 44.20
CA ALA A 50 -12.65 -20.93 44.05
C ALA A 50 -12.69 -21.51 42.63
N VAL A 51 -12.97 -22.81 42.52
CA VAL A 51 -13.23 -23.47 41.24
C VAL A 51 -14.73 -23.50 41.01
N TYR A 52 -15.21 -22.82 39.99
CA TYR A 52 -16.61 -22.88 39.57
C TYR A 52 -16.80 -23.98 38.52
N GLY A 53 -17.86 -24.78 38.63
CA GLY A 53 -18.19 -25.85 37.68
C GLY A 53 -19.58 -26.42 37.92
N ASP A 54 -20.19 -26.97 36.86
CA ASP A 54 -21.56 -27.51 36.86
C ASP A 54 -21.61 -29.05 37.02
N ASN A 55 -20.54 -29.65 37.55
CA ASN A 55 -20.37 -31.10 37.72
C ASN A 55 -21.28 -31.69 38.83
N PHE A 56 -22.60 -31.55 38.69
CA PHE A 56 -23.60 -32.09 39.62
C PHE A 56 -23.70 -33.63 39.61
N PHE A 57 -23.22 -34.29 38.55
CA PHE A 57 -23.40 -35.74 38.33
C PHE A 57 -22.12 -36.57 38.41
N LYS A 58 -20.94 -35.95 38.52
CA LYS A 58 -19.64 -36.64 38.53
C LYS A 58 -18.64 -35.92 39.43
N SER A 59 -17.92 -36.68 40.25
CA SER A 59 -16.79 -36.16 41.03
C SER A 59 -15.65 -35.73 40.10
N ALA A 60 -15.14 -34.52 40.29
CA ALA A 60 -13.96 -34.01 39.61
C ALA A 60 -12.88 -33.62 40.64
N THR A 61 -11.63 -33.98 40.36
CA THR A 61 -10.47 -33.65 41.20
C THR A 61 -9.76 -32.45 40.59
N TYR A 62 -9.48 -31.43 41.40
CA TYR A 62 -8.79 -30.22 40.98
C TYR A 62 -7.55 -29.99 41.86
N THR A 63 -6.47 -29.53 41.25
CA THR A 63 -5.26 -29.06 41.94
C THR A 63 -5.06 -27.59 41.60
N ILE A 64 -4.93 -26.73 42.60
CA ILE A 64 -4.57 -25.32 42.42
C ILE A 64 -3.11 -25.17 42.85
N GLU A 65 -2.26 -24.72 41.93
CA GLU A 65 -0.86 -24.41 42.19
C GLU A 65 -0.66 -22.89 42.15
N ILE A 66 0.11 -22.37 43.09
CA ILE A 66 0.46 -20.95 43.19
C ILE A 66 1.98 -20.87 43.16
N VAL A 67 2.53 -20.33 42.06
CA VAL A 67 3.97 -20.18 41.85
C VAL A 67 4.32 -18.70 41.94
N CYS A 68 5.26 -18.35 42.83
CA CYS A 68 5.89 -17.04 42.82
C CYS A 68 6.93 -17.00 41.68
N ALA A 69 6.71 -16.14 40.69
CA ALA A 69 7.73 -15.86 39.69
C ALA A 69 8.92 -15.10 40.31
N GLU A 70 10.12 -15.29 39.75
CA GLU A 70 11.29 -14.50 40.11
C GLU A 70 11.08 -13.00 39.75
N SER A 71 11.91 -12.12 40.30
CA SER A 71 11.86 -10.69 39.98
C SER A 71 12.61 -10.39 38.68
N PHE A 72 11.91 -9.84 37.68
CA PHE A 72 12.44 -9.55 36.34
C PHE A 72 12.41 -8.03 36.01
N PRO A 73 13.14 -7.17 36.75
CA PRO A 73 13.06 -5.72 36.59
C PRO A 73 13.54 -5.25 35.21
N THR A 74 14.63 -5.82 34.72
CA THR A 74 15.23 -5.49 33.42
C THR A 74 14.28 -5.83 32.26
N GLU A 75 13.58 -6.96 32.35
CA GLU A 75 12.65 -7.44 31.34
C GLU A 75 11.38 -6.61 31.35
N LYS A 76 10.91 -6.18 32.53
CA LYS A 76 9.80 -5.23 32.69
C LYS A 76 10.12 -3.90 32.02
N GLU A 77 11.31 -3.33 32.24
CA GLU A 77 11.72 -2.06 31.60
C GLU A 77 11.84 -2.21 30.07
N LYS A 78 12.43 -3.32 29.59
CA LYS A 78 12.49 -3.64 28.16
C LYS A 78 11.09 -3.76 27.55
N LEU A 79 10.16 -4.46 28.21
CA LEU A 79 8.78 -4.61 27.78
C LEU A 79 8.09 -3.25 27.68
N GLN A 80 8.13 -2.44 28.75
CA GLN A 80 7.55 -1.10 28.76
C GLN A 80 8.14 -0.18 27.67
N SER A 81 9.44 -0.29 27.39
CA SER A 81 10.09 0.43 26.28
C SER A 81 9.56 -0.01 24.91
N VAL A 82 9.30 -1.30 24.70
CA VAL A 82 8.73 -1.84 23.45
C VAL A 82 7.26 -1.46 23.32
N GLU A 83 6.45 -1.60 24.38
CA GLU A 83 5.04 -1.23 24.39
C GLU A 83 4.86 0.28 24.11
N ALA A 84 5.68 1.14 24.72
CA ALA A 84 5.68 2.57 24.42
C ALA A 84 6.00 2.87 22.93
N LYS A 85 6.97 2.16 22.34
CA LYS A 85 7.28 2.27 20.90
C LYS A 85 6.12 1.82 20.02
N ILE A 86 5.39 0.77 20.40
CA ILE A 86 4.20 0.28 19.69
C ILE A 86 3.08 1.33 19.74
N LEU A 87 2.85 1.96 20.89
CA LEU A 87 1.85 3.04 21.04
C LEU A 87 2.20 4.25 20.16
N THR A 88 3.46 4.69 20.17
CA THR A 88 3.93 5.76 19.28
C THR A 88 3.71 5.40 17.81
N LYS A 89 4.07 4.17 17.41
CA LYS A 89 3.86 3.70 16.03
C LYS A 89 2.37 3.58 15.66
N ARG A 90 1.49 3.26 16.59
CA ARG A 90 0.03 3.27 16.37
C ARG A 90 -0.49 4.68 16.10
N ALA A 91 -0.04 5.68 16.85
CA ALA A 91 -0.40 7.07 16.62
C ALA A 91 0.15 7.59 15.27
N GLU A 92 1.40 7.26 14.93
CA GLU A 92 1.99 7.57 13.62
C GLU A 92 1.22 6.94 12.46
N LEU A 93 0.84 5.65 12.56
CA LEU A 93 0.06 4.95 11.53
C LEU A 93 -1.33 5.57 11.33
N SER A 94 -2.01 5.99 12.41
CA SER A 94 -3.32 6.64 12.30
C SER A 94 -3.25 8.01 11.60
N LYS A 95 -2.20 8.79 11.86
CA LYS A 95 -1.92 10.03 11.12
C LYS A 95 -1.60 9.75 9.65
N PHE A 96 -0.73 8.76 9.40
CA PHE A 96 -0.34 8.37 8.05
C PHE A 96 -1.52 7.82 7.22
N GLU A 97 -2.46 7.06 7.80
CA GLU A 97 -3.68 6.62 7.11
C GLU A 97 -4.47 7.81 6.56
N THR A 98 -4.62 8.86 7.37
CA THR A 98 -5.38 10.05 6.98
C THR A 98 -4.73 10.76 5.79
N GLU A 99 -3.43 11.01 5.86
CA GLU A 99 -2.65 11.64 4.79
C GLU A 99 -2.63 10.77 3.51
N TYR A 100 -2.47 9.46 3.66
CA TYR A 100 -2.50 8.50 2.55
C TYR A 100 -3.84 8.51 1.82
N ARG A 101 -4.96 8.45 2.55
CA ARG A 101 -6.32 8.49 1.96
C ARG A 101 -6.59 9.80 1.23
N GLU A 102 -6.11 10.93 1.75
CA GLU A 102 -6.25 12.24 1.10
C GLU A 102 -5.47 12.30 -0.23
N VAL A 103 -4.22 11.84 -0.24
CA VAL A 103 -3.39 11.81 -1.46
C VAL A 103 -3.97 10.84 -2.49
N LEU A 104 -4.44 9.67 -2.06
CA LEU A 104 -5.08 8.68 -2.94
C LEU A 104 -6.37 9.22 -3.58
N ALA A 105 -7.18 9.99 -2.83
CA ALA A 105 -8.37 10.65 -3.36
C ALA A 105 -8.00 11.68 -4.44
N LYS A 106 -7.04 12.57 -4.17
CA LYS A 106 -6.55 13.58 -5.13
C LYS A 106 -5.96 12.95 -6.39
N PHE A 107 -5.19 11.87 -6.25
CA PHE A 107 -4.66 11.11 -7.38
C PHE A 107 -5.77 10.50 -8.25
N THR A 108 -6.80 9.92 -7.61
CA THR A 108 -7.96 9.33 -8.30
C THR A 108 -8.77 10.39 -9.04
N GLU A 109 -9.03 11.54 -8.43
CA GLU A 109 -9.69 12.69 -9.05
C GLU A 109 -8.90 13.19 -10.27
N MET A 110 -7.60 13.43 -10.13
CA MET A 110 -6.75 13.95 -11.21
C MET A 110 -6.64 12.96 -12.38
N THR A 111 -6.60 11.65 -12.09
CA THR A 111 -6.58 10.57 -13.10
C THR A 111 -7.92 10.49 -13.86
N SER A 112 -9.04 10.67 -13.15
CA SER A 112 -10.37 10.73 -13.77
C SER A 112 -10.48 11.96 -14.68
N LYS A 113 -10.06 13.14 -14.19
CA LYS A 113 -10.05 14.38 -14.98
C LYS A 113 -9.19 14.25 -16.24
N TYR A 114 -7.96 13.76 -16.11
CA TYR A 114 -7.09 13.53 -17.28
C TYR A 114 -7.75 12.66 -18.36
N THR A 115 -8.48 11.62 -17.94
CA THR A 115 -9.21 10.74 -18.86
C THR A 115 -10.36 11.48 -19.57
N GLN A 116 -11.12 12.31 -18.85
CA GLN A 116 -12.21 13.13 -19.41
C GLN A 116 -11.67 14.19 -20.40
N GLU A 117 -10.59 14.88 -20.04
CA GLU A 117 -9.95 15.88 -20.91
C GLU A 117 -9.43 15.24 -22.20
N MET A 118 -8.83 14.03 -22.12
CA MET A 118 -8.37 13.31 -23.31
C MET A 118 -9.52 12.88 -24.23
N GLN A 119 -10.62 12.36 -23.65
CA GLN A 119 -11.84 12.04 -24.41
C GLN A 119 -12.44 13.28 -25.09
N THR A 120 -12.50 14.41 -24.37
CA THR A 120 -13.00 15.69 -24.91
C THR A 120 -12.15 16.18 -26.08
N ILE A 121 -10.82 16.04 -25.99
CA ILE A 121 -9.90 16.40 -27.08
C ILE A 121 -10.12 15.48 -28.31
N ASP A 122 -10.24 14.17 -28.11
CA ASP A 122 -10.50 13.22 -29.21
C ASP A 122 -11.84 13.50 -29.91
N GLU A 123 -12.89 13.83 -29.16
CA GLU A 123 -14.21 14.22 -29.70
C GLU A 123 -14.12 15.51 -30.53
N LEU A 124 -13.48 16.56 -30.01
CA LEU A 124 -13.28 17.82 -30.73
C LEU A 124 -12.44 17.65 -32.01
N LEU A 125 -11.39 16.82 -31.96
CA LEU A 125 -10.57 16.50 -33.13
C LEU A 125 -11.38 15.72 -34.18
N ASN A 126 -12.24 14.80 -33.76
CA ASN A 126 -13.12 14.07 -34.66
C ASN A 126 -14.16 15.00 -35.32
N GLU A 127 -14.85 15.84 -34.55
CA GLU A 127 -15.80 16.85 -35.08
C GLU A 127 -15.12 17.77 -36.09
N ARG A 128 -13.94 18.30 -35.76
CA ARG A 128 -13.13 19.13 -36.65
C ARG A 128 -12.76 18.41 -37.95
N ASN A 129 -12.46 17.11 -37.89
CA ASN A 129 -12.14 16.32 -39.08
C ASN A 129 -13.39 16.02 -39.94
N VAL A 130 -14.55 15.75 -39.33
CA VAL A 130 -15.83 15.60 -40.03
C VAL A 130 -16.21 16.89 -40.76
N ILE A 131 -16.09 18.03 -40.08
CA ILE A 131 -16.29 19.37 -40.67
C ILE A 131 -15.34 19.56 -41.87
N HIS A 132 -14.03 19.28 -41.70
CA HIS A 132 -13.05 19.37 -42.80
C HIS A 132 -13.40 18.49 -44.01
N ALA A 133 -13.86 17.25 -43.78
CA ALA A 133 -14.24 16.34 -44.86
C ALA A 133 -15.45 16.87 -45.66
N SER A 134 -16.41 17.54 -45.00
CA SER A 134 -17.66 17.99 -45.62
C SER A 134 -17.46 18.94 -46.82
N TYR A 135 -16.49 19.87 -46.74
CA TYR A 135 -16.18 20.82 -47.82
C TYR A 135 -14.93 20.45 -48.64
N THR A 136 -14.14 19.46 -48.20
CA THR A 136 -13.01 18.94 -48.99
C THR A 136 -13.49 17.92 -50.04
N ASN A 137 -14.62 17.26 -49.80
CA ASN A 137 -15.31 16.37 -50.74
C ASN A 137 -15.98 17.13 -51.89
N ASN A 138 -15.20 17.87 -52.67
CA ASN A 138 -15.64 18.35 -53.98
C ASN A 138 -15.93 17.15 -54.87
N PRO A 139 -17.15 17.02 -55.46
CA PRO A 139 -17.37 16.01 -56.49
C PRO A 139 -16.36 16.25 -57.63
N PRO A 140 -15.80 15.21 -58.25
CA PRO A 140 -14.84 15.40 -59.32
C PRO A 140 -15.48 16.24 -60.41
N LEU A 141 -14.97 17.46 -60.58
CA LEU A 141 -15.39 18.40 -61.63
C LEU A 141 -15.49 17.61 -62.93
N LYS A 142 -16.67 17.59 -63.56
CA LYS A 142 -16.90 16.96 -64.86
C LYS A 142 -16.05 17.70 -65.90
N ARG A 143 -14.78 17.34 -65.99
CA ARG A 143 -13.84 17.79 -67.01
C ARG A 143 -14.39 17.31 -68.35
N THR A 144 -15.02 18.23 -69.08
CA THR A 144 -15.50 18.00 -70.43
C THR A 144 -14.33 17.48 -71.27
N SER A 145 -14.52 16.32 -71.89
CA SER A 145 -13.45 15.60 -72.57
C SER A 145 -13.09 16.26 -73.91
N SER A 146 -12.22 17.25 -73.90
CA SER A 146 -11.56 17.74 -75.11
C SER A 146 -10.38 16.83 -75.47
N ARG A 147 -10.70 15.83 -76.30
CA ARG A 147 -9.76 14.88 -76.91
C ARG A 147 -8.69 15.63 -77.70
N ASN A 148 -7.42 15.57 -77.29
CA ASN A 148 -6.29 15.90 -78.17
C ASN A 148 -5.07 15.02 -77.88
N LYS A 149 -4.34 14.70 -78.95
CA LYS A 149 -3.36 13.60 -79.02
C LYS A 149 -1.97 14.15 -79.31
N SER A 150 -1.09 14.13 -78.32
CA SER A 150 0.35 14.37 -78.53
C SER A 150 1.18 13.47 -77.60
N LYS A 151 2.16 12.78 -78.19
CA LYS A 151 3.12 11.93 -77.47
C LYS A 151 4.26 12.80 -76.95
N SER A 152 4.61 12.66 -75.68
CA SER A 152 6.01 12.67 -75.23
C SER A 152 6.12 12.13 -73.79
N SER A 153 7.01 11.16 -73.60
CA SER A 153 7.65 10.88 -72.31
C SER A 153 8.92 11.75 -72.22
N PRO A 154 9.46 12.07 -71.03
CA PRO A 154 10.16 11.05 -70.25
C PRO A 154 9.90 11.04 -68.73
N SER A 155 10.42 9.97 -68.16
CA SER A 155 10.33 9.38 -66.82
C SER A 155 11.06 10.06 -65.65
N PHE A 156 10.71 9.58 -64.45
CA PHE A 156 11.41 9.68 -63.13
C PHE A 156 11.25 11.01 -62.37
N LYS A 157 11.06 11.03 -61.04
CA LYS A 157 11.22 9.97 -60.02
C LYS A 157 9.96 9.76 -59.17
N PHE A 158 9.81 8.54 -58.65
CA PHE A 158 8.92 8.17 -57.57
C PHE A 158 9.68 8.34 -56.25
N ASP A 159 9.02 8.78 -55.18
CA ASP A 159 9.42 8.41 -53.83
C ASP A 159 8.16 8.11 -53.01
N GLU A 160 8.13 6.95 -52.36
CA GLU A 160 6.95 6.33 -51.76
C GLU A 160 7.27 5.98 -50.32
N GLU A 161 7.19 6.95 -49.41
CA GLU A 161 7.45 6.66 -48.00
C GLU A 161 6.23 6.05 -47.31
N LYS A 162 6.26 4.72 -47.24
CA LYS A 162 5.24 3.91 -46.57
C LYS A 162 5.21 4.18 -45.08
N ASN A 163 4.00 4.49 -44.60
CA ASN A 163 3.41 3.96 -43.37
C ASN A 163 4.15 2.75 -42.76
N GLN A 164 4.83 2.95 -41.63
CA GLN A 164 5.10 1.88 -40.66
C GLN A 164 4.76 2.33 -39.24
N ARG A 165 3.51 2.09 -38.88
CA ARG A 165 3.04 1.90 -37.50
C ARG A 165 3.99 0.94 -36.75
N LYS A 166 4.73 1.45 -35.76
CA LYS A 166 5.45 0.62 -34.77
C LYS A 166 4.83 0.82 -33.38
N GLU A 167 3.92 -0.08 -33.03
CA GLU A 167 3.54 -0.30 -31.64
C GLU A 167 4.78 -0.78 -30.88
N LYS A 168 5.18 -0.04 -29.83
CA LYS A 168 6.19 -0.50 -28.89
C LYS A 168 5.53 -0.77 -27.54
N LYS A 169 5.21 -2.04 -27.29
CA LYS A 169 4.91 -2.51 -25.92
C LYS A 169 6.08 -2.11 -25.01
N VAL A 170 5.80 -1.34 -23.98
CA VAL A 170 6.65 -1.24 -22.79
C VAL A 170 6.01 -2.09 -21.71
N LYS A 171 6.82 -2.87 -21.00
CA LYS A 171 6.42 -3.90 -20.04
C LYS A 171 7.38 -3.82 -18.86
N ASP A 172 7.07 -2.92 -17.94
CA ASP A 172 7.73 -2.79 -16.64
C ASP A 172 6.69 -3.28 -15.61
N GLN A 173 6.84 -4.38 -14.87
CA GLN A 173 8.01 -4.96 -14.19
C GLN A 173 8.65 -4.01 -13.16
N HIS A 174 7.97 -3.96 -12.00
CA HIS A 174 8.54 -4.32 -10.69
C HIS A 174 10.01 -3.91 -10.44
N MET A 175 10.19 -2.85 -9.64
CA MET A 175 11.45 -2.61 -8.93
C MET A 175 11.38 -3.21 -7.53
N GLU A 176 12.06 -4.34 -7.35
CA GLU A 176 12.68 -4.71 -6.08
C GLU A 176 14.15 -4.29 -6.11
N GLY A 177 14.71 -4.00 -4.93
CA GLY A 177 16.15 -4.14 -4.65
C GLY A 177 17.11 -3.17 -5.34
N CYS A 178 17.53 -2.14 -4.63
CA CYS A 178 18.87 -1.58 -4.81
C CYS A 178 19.64 -1.72 -3.49
N GLY A 179 20.34 -2.85 -3.35
CA GLY A 179 21.45 -2.99 -2.42
C GLY A 179 22.75 -2.61 -3.14
N SER A 180 23.71 -2.06 -2.40
CA SER A 180 25.08 -1.88 -2.86
C SER A 180 26.03 -2.01 -1.68
N GLU A 181 26.56 -3.21 -1.55
CA GLU A 181 27.90 -3.52 -1.01
C GLU A 181 28.92 -3.12 -2.13
N ASP A 182 30.20 -2.76 -1.94
CA ASP A 182 31.08 -2.56 -0.77
C ASP A 182 31.70 -1.11 -0.86
N ASP A 183 32.82 -0.64 -0.26
CA ASP A 183 33.86 -1.22 0.60
C ASP A 183 34.63 -0.13 1.42
N ASP A 184 35.45 -0.62 2.35
CA ASP A 184 36.79 -0.18 2.78
C ASP A 184 37.05 0.95 3.81
N SER A 185 37.76 0.52 4.88
CA SER A 185 38.81 1.19 5.68
C SER A 185 38.52 2.56 6.35
N SER A 186 38.55 2.65 7.69
CA SER A 186 39.79 2.44 8.45
C SER A 186 39.60 2.39 9.98
N GLU A 187 40.34 1.51 10.66
CA GLU A 187 40.45 1.51 12.13
C GLU A 187 41.12 2.79 12.66
N LYS A 188 40.56 3.38 13.73
CA LYS A 188 41.36 4.13 14.72
C LYS A 188 41.01 3.73 16.15
N LYS A 189 41.83 2.82 16.70
CA LYS A 189 41.96 2.62 18.15
C LYS A 189 42.51 3.90 18.79
N THR A 190 41.70 4.62 19.56
CA THR A 190 42.21 5.63 20.48
C THR A 190 42.55 4.94 21.80
N LYS A 191 43.85 4.75 22.04
CA LYS A 191 44.40 4.19 23.27
C LYS A 191 44.99 5.34 24.08
N GLU A 192 44.20 5.97 24.93
CA GLU A 192 44.72 6.99 25.84
C GLU A 192 45.11 6.37 27.18
N ARG A 193 46.25 6.83 27.69
CA ARG A 193 46.95 6.30 28.85
C ARG A 193 47.15 7.50 29.75
N PHE A 194 46.51 7.53 30.92
CA PHE A 194 47.08 7.88 32.23
C PHE A 194 46.03 7.66 33.32
#